data_AF-U1NR42-F1
#
_entry.id   AF-U1NR42-F1
#
_cell.length_a   1.000
_cell.length_b   1.000
_cell.length_c   1.000
_cell.angle_alpha   90.00
_cell.angle_beta   90.00
_cell.angle_gamma   90.00
#
_symmetry.space_group_name_H-M   'P 1'
#
loop_
_entity.id
_entity.type
_entity.pdbx_description
1 polymer ?
#
loop_
_entity_poly.entity_id
_entity_poly.type
_entity_poly.pdbx_seq_one_letter_code
_entity_poly.pdbx_strand_id
1 'polypeptide(L)'
;MTETESSAADAAASYQGDAAPETLKEIARYFLYIGVVGFGGPLVHIAMMEDDLVGDDGWIDQSVFMEGLAICNTLPGPASTQLGIFMGWARGGSAGALVAGGAFMLPTFVLVVVFSWIYFAYQTVPSVEAFFYGINPVVI
;
A
#
# COMPACT_ATOMS: atom_id res chain seq x y z
N MET A 1 -2.05 8.28 33.64
CA MET A 1 -1.49 8.05 32.29
C MET A 1 -1.92 6.71 31.69
N THR A 2 -2.32 5.73 32.52
CA THR A 2 -2.74 4.37 32.10
C THR A 2 -4.21 4.27 31.60
N GLU A 3 -5.09 5.21 31.97
CA GLU A 3 -6.51 5.19 31.57
C GLU A 3 -6.76 5.56 30.10
N THR A 4 -5.91 6.40 29.51
CA THR A 4 -6.05 6.82 28.10
C THR A 4 -5.62 5.72 27.13
N GLU A 5 -4.59 4.94 27.47
CA GLU A 5 -4.12 3.82 26.64
C GLU A 5 -5.13 2.65 26.64
N SER A 6 -5.78 2.39 27.78
CA SER A 6 -6.81 1.35 27.88
C SER A 6 -8.07 1.68 27.07
N SER A 7 -8.46 2.96 27.00
CA SER A 7 -9.62 3.42 26.22
C SER A 7 -9.35 3.39 24.70
N ALA A 8 -8.14 3.81 24.29
CA ALA A 8 -7.71 3.72 22.89
C ALA A 8 -7.58 2.28 22.39
N ALA A 9 -7.14 1.36 23.24
CA ALA A 9 -7.04 -0.07 22.93
C ALA A 9 -8.40 -0.80 22.90
N ASP A 10 -9.42 -0.27 23.59
CA ASP A 10 -10.80 -0.80 23.55
C ASP A 10 -11.53 -0.34 22.29
N ALA A 11 -11.39 0.93 21.92
CA ALA A 11 -11.86 1.48 20.64
C ALA A 11 -11.17 0.77 19.45
N ALA A 12 -9.82 0.75 19.47
CA ALA A 12 -9.00 -0.43 19.24
C ALA A 12 -9.63 -1.72 18.68
N ALA A 13 -10.06 -2.53 19.63
CA ALA A 13 -10.60 -3.85 19.43
C ALA A 13 -11.99 -3.83 18.77
N SER A 14 -12.72 -2.71 18.86
CA SER A 14 -14.10 -2.61 18.36
C SER A 14 -14.21 -2.61 16.82
N TYR A 15 -13.14 -2.29 16.09
CA TYR A 15 -13.12 -2.28 14.62
C TYR A 15 -12.31 -3.43 14.01
N GLN A 16 -11.79 -4.36 14.82
CA GLN A 16 -10.85 -5.36 14.33
C GLN A 16 -11.60 -6.56 13.73
N GLY A 17 -11.56 -6.70 12.41
CA GLY A 17 -12.16 -7.83 11.69
C GLY A 17 -11.41 -9.16 11.87
N ASP A 18 -12.12 -10.27 11.69
CA ASP A 18 -11.56 -11.61 11.80
C ASP A 18 -10.61 -11.96 10.65
N ALA A 19 -9.42 -12.46 11.00
CA ALA A 19 -8.37 -12.88 10.07
C ALA A 19 -8.66 -14.25 9.42
N ALA A 20 -9.86 -14.41 8.85
CA ALA A 20 -10.21 -15.59 8.08
C ALA A 20 -9.33 -15.69 6.81
N PRO A 21 -8.96 -16.89 6.34
CA PRO A 21 -8.12 -17.06 5.16
C PRO A 21 -8.67 -16.38 3.90
N GLU A 22 -9.99 -16.38 3.72
CA GLU A 22 -10.64 -15.72 2.59
C GLU A 22 -10.54 -14.18 2.70
N THR A 23 -10.73 -13.61 3.89
CA THR A 23 -10.50 -12.19 4.16
C THR A 23 -9.07 -11.77 3.81
N LEU A 24 -8.07 -12.57 4.20
CA LEU A 24 -6.67 -12.26 3.89
C LEU A 24 -6.38 -12.32 2.39
N LYS A 25 -7.00 -13.24 1.64
CA LYS A 25 -6.88 -13.29 0.19
C LYS A 25 -7.54 -12.09 -0.47
N GLU A 26 -8.71 -11.67 0.01
CA GLU A 26 -9.40 -10.46 -0.46
C GLU A 26 -8.52 -9.24 -0.29
N ILE A 27 -7.98 -9.02 0.92
CA ILE A 27 -7.03 -7.95 1.23
C ILE A 27 -5.81 -8.04 0.29
N ALA A 28 -5.18 -9.21 0.18
CA ALA A 28 -4.00 -9.37 -0.68
C ALA A 28 -4.30 -9.00 -2.14
N ARG A 29 -5.43 -9.47 -2.68
CA ARG A 29 -5.83 -9.23 -4.07
C ARG A 29 -6.09 -7.75 -4.32
N TYR A 30 -6.82 -7.10 -3.42
CA TYR A 30 -7.17 -5.70 -3.54
C TYR A 30 -5.92 -4.79 -3.47
N PHE A 31 -5.07 -4.97 -2.44
CA PHE A 31 -3.88 -4.14 -2.29
C PHE A 31 -2.81 -4.42 -3.36
N LEU A 32 -2.76 -5.63 -3.92
CA LEU A 32 -1.93 -5.91 -5.08
C LEU A 32 -2.48 -5.20 -6.32
N TYR A 33 -3.80 -5.21 -6.54
CA TYR A 33 -4.45 -4.47 -7.62
C TYR A 33 -4.13 -2.99 -7.54
N ILE A 34 -4.41 -2.34 -6.40
CA ILE A 34 -4.15 -0.90 -6.24
C ILE A 34 -2.65 -0.55 -6.39
N GLY A 35 -1.75 -1.44 -5.95
CA GLY A 35 -0.31 -1.28 -6.13
C GLY A 35 0.15 -1.39 -7.59
N VAL A 36 -0.60 -2.11 -8.43
CA VAL A 36 -0.35 -2.24 -9.88
C VAL A 36 -0.99 -1.10 -10.66
N VAL A 37 -2.23 -0.70 -10.34
CA VAL A 37 -3.00 0.25 -11.16
C VAL A 37 -3.01 1.69 -10.63
N GLY A 38 -2.67 1.89 -9.37
CA GLY A 38 -2.73 3.18 -8.69
C GLY A 38 -1.61 4.13 -9.11
N PHE A 39 -1.57 4.50 -10.38
CA PHE A 39 -0.71 5.56 -10.89
C PHE A 39 -1.40 6.92 -10.71
N GLY A 40 -0.64 7.96 -10.39
CA GLY A 40 -1.17 9.31 -10.15
C GLY A 40 -0.99 9.84 -8.71
N GLY A 41 -0.30 9.07 -7.87
CA GLY A 41 0.16 9.53 -6.55
C GLY A 41 -0.79 9.17 -5.41
N PRO A 42 -0.50 9.65 -4.18
CA PRO A 42 -1.21 9.21 -2.97
C PRO A 42 -2.71 9.53 -2.99
N LEU A 43 -3.12 10.63 -3.61
CA LEU A 43 -4.53 11.03 -3.72
C LEU A 43 -5.35 10.02 -4.52
N VAL A 44 -4.78 9.46 -5.59
CA VAL A 44 -5.46 8.44 -6.41
C VAL A 44 -5.69 7.18 -5.58
N HIS A 45 -4.67 6.73 -4.84
CA HIS A 45 -4.83 5.58 -3.94
C HIS A 45 -5.90 5.81 -2.88
N ILE A 46 -5.93 6.98 -2.26
CA ILE A 46 -6.93 7.29 -1.23
C ILE A 46 -8.34 7.31 -1.83
N ALA A 47 -8.52 7.93 -3.00
CA ALA A 47 -9.81 7.97 -3.68
C ALA A 47 -10.29 6.57 -4.10
N MET A 48 -9.40 5.75 -4.63
CA MET A 48 -9.71 4.35 -4.95
C MET A 48 -10.08 3.55 -3.70
N MET A 49 -9.35 3.73 -2.59
CA MET A 49 -9.72 3.08 -1.32
C MET A 49 -11.07 3.55 -0.79
N GLU A 50 -11.44 4.82 -0.96
CA GLU A 50 -12.75 5.31 -0.57
C GLU A 50 -13.86 4.68 -1.42
N ASP A 51 -13.71 4.71 -2.75
CA ASP A 51 -14.69 4.18 -3.71
C ASP A 51 -14.87 2.65 -3.54
N ASP A 52 -13.77 1.91 -3.52
CA ASP A 52 -13.79 0.46 -3.47
C ASP A 52 -14.13 -0.06 -2.06
N LEU A 53 -13.50 0.45 -1.00
CA LEU A 53 -13.66 -0.11 0.36
C LEU A 53 -14.91 0.38 1.09
N VAL A 54 -15.37 1.60 0.82
CA VAL A 54 -16.57 2.17 1.44
C VAL A 54 -17.78 2.00 0.55
N GLY A 55 -17.62 2.21 -0.76
CA GLY A 55 -18.69 2.15 -1.74
C GLY A 55 -18.99 0.73 -2.20
N ASP A 56 -18.17 0.20 -3.10
CA ASP A 56 -18.47 -1.01 -3.89
C ASP A 56 -18.39 -2.30 -3.07
N ASP A 57 -17.31 -2.50 -2.30
CA ASP A 57 -17.11 -3.71 -1.50
C ASP A 57 -17.67 -3.59 -0.08
N GLY A 58 -17.89 -2.36 0.42
CA GLY A 58 -18.49 -2.08 1.73
C GLY A 58 -17.75 -2.71 2.91
N TRP A 59 -16.42 -2.81 2.82
CA TRP A 59 -15.57 -3.40 3.87
C TRP A 59 -15.57 -2.59 5.15
N ILE A 60 -15.65 -1.26 5.02
CA ILE A 60 -15.47 -0.31 6.11
C ILE A 60 -16.48 0.83 5.97
N ASP A 61 -17.04 1.27 7.09
CA ASP A 61 -17.94 2.42 7.12
C ASP A 61 -17.20 3.72 6.81
N GLN A 62 -17.89 4.67 6.17
CA GLN A 62 -17.34 5.99 5.82
C GLN A 62 -16.72 6.72 7.02
N SER A 63 -17.32 6.57 8.21
CA SER A 63 -16.81 7.20 9.44
C SER A 63 -15.43 6.69 9.82
N VAL A 64 -15.26 5.36 9.85
CA VAL A 64 -13.99 4.70 10.14
C VAL A 64 -12.94 5.06 9.09
N PHE A 65 -13.34 5.16 7.82
CA PHE A 65 -12.43 5.56 6.76
C PHE A 65 -11.88 6.97 6.97
N MET A 66 -12.78 7.91 7.24
CA MET A 66 -12.44 9.32 7.45
C MET A 66 -11.61 9.54 8.72
N GLU A 67 -11.90 8.81 9.80
CA GLU A 67 -11.08 8.82 11.02
C GLU A 67 -9.66 8.30 10.74
N GLY A 68 -9.55 7.15 10.07
CA GLY A 68 -8.25 6.59 9.67
C GLY A 68 -7.46 7.55 8.78
N LEU A 69 -8.12 8.20 7.82
CA LEU A 69 -7.50 9.19 6.94
C LEU A 69 -7.00 10.41 7.73
N ALA A 70 -7.79 10.92 8.67
CA ALA A 70 -7.38 12.04 9.52
C ALA A 70 -6.14 11.67 10.34
N ILE A 71 -6.12 10.47 10.95
CA ILE A 71 -4.98 9.95 11.71
C ILE A 71 -3.74 9.87 10.81
N CYS A 72 -3.85 9.26 9.62
CA CYS A 72 -2.72 9.10 8.70
C CYS A 72 -2.16 10.44 8.22
N ASN A 73 -2.99 11.47 8.05
CA ASN A 73 -2.51 12.82 7.70
C ASN A 73 -1.77 13.52 8.84
N THR A 74 -1.98 13.11 10.10
CA THR A 74 -1.23 13.64 11.24
C THR A 74 0.12 12.95 11.43
N LEU A 75 0.28 11.74 10.92
CA LEU A 75 1.50 10.95 11.04
C LEU A 75 2.51 11.34 9.96
N PRO A 76 3.81 11.44 10.29
CA PRO A 76 4.83 11.65 9.27
C PRO A 76 4.94 10.41 8.37
N GLY A 77 4.70 10.55 7.07
CA GLY A 77 4.92 9.49 6.09
C GLY A 77 3.93 9.50 4.91
N PRO A 78 3.96 8.45 4.08
CA PRO A 78 3.08 8.35 2.93
C PRO A 78 1.66 7.99 3.37
N ALA A 79 0.77 8.98 3.34
CA ALA A 79 -0.61 8.84 3.81
C ALA A 79 -1.35 7.66 3.15
N SER A 80 -1.17 7.40 1.85
CA SER A 80 -1.85 6.29 1.16
C SER A 80 -1.45 4.91 1.68
N THR A 81 -0.16 4.68 1.93
CA THR A 81 0.32 3.40 2.46
C THR A 81 -0.09 3.21 3.91
N GLN A 82 -0.01 4.26 4.72
CA GLN A 82 -0.46 4.20 6.12
C GLN A 82 -1.95 3.89 6.20
N LEU A 83 -2.75 4.56 5.37
CA LEU A 83 -4.18 4.32 5.27
C LEU A 83 -4.47 2.90 4.81
N GLY A 84 -3.79 2.41 3.77
CA GLY A 84 -3.96 1.04 3.29
C GLY A 84 -3.65 -0.01 4.36
N ILE A 85 -2.59 0.18 5.15
CA ILE A 85 -2.26 -0.71 6.28
C ILE A 85 -3.35 -0.65 7.35
N PHE A 86 -3.86 0.54 7.66
CA PHE A 86 -4.96 0.72 8.61
C PHE A 86 -6.25 0.03 8.13
N MET A 87 -6.61 0.17 6.85
CA MET A 87 -7.80 -0.51 6.29
C MET A 87 -7.63 -2.03 6.29
N GLY A 88 -6.45 -2.54 5.92
CA GLY A 88 -6.15 -3.96 6.02
C GLY A 88 -6.25 -4.49 7.44
N TRP A 89 -5.85 -3.67 8.41
CA TRP A 89 -5.96 -3.99 9.82
C TRP A 89 -7.41 -3.97 10.34
N ALA A 90 -8.19 -2.98 9.96
CA ALA A 90 -9.61 -2.93 10.30
C ALA A 90 -10.37 -4.13 9.68
N ARG A 91 -10.03 -4.56 8.47
CA ARG A 91 -10.69 -5.69 7.81
C ARG A 91 -10.28 -7.08 8.33
N GLY A 92 -9.00 -7.29 8.67
CA GLY A 92 -8.44 -8.62 8.96
C GLY A 92 -7.42 -8.67 10.10
N GLY A 93 -7.47 -7.69 11.01
CA GLY A 93 -6.58 -7.59 12.16
C GLY A 93 -5.11 -7.47 11.77
N SER A 94 -4.21 -7.80 12.70
CA SER A 94 -2.76 -7.61 12.50
C SER A 94 -2.22 -8.38 11.28
N ALA A 95 -2.81 -9.54 10.96
CA ALA A 95 -2.48 -10.29 9.76
C ALA A 95 -2.90 -9.52 8.49
N GLY A 96 -4.10 -8.95 8.48
CA GLY A 96 -4.58 -8.11 7.38
C GLY A 96 -3.70 -6.87 7.17
N ALA A 97 -3.20 -6.25 8.23
CA ALA A 97 -2.27 -5.12 8.17
C ALA A 97 -0.97 -5.47 7.43
N LEU A 98 -0.35 -6.60 7.80
CA LEU A 98 0.88 -7.09 7.18
C LEU A 98 0.67 -7.47 5.71
N VAL A 99 -0.45 -8.13 5.41
CA VAL A 99 -0.81 -8.53 4.05
C VAL A 99 -1.07 -7.30 3.18
N ALA A 100 -1.82 -6.32 3.67
CA ALA A 100 -2.11 -5.08 2.94
C ALA A 100 -0.82 -4.33 2.59
N GLY A 101 0.03 -4.07 3.57
CA GLY A 101 1.31 -3.37 3.36
C GLY A 101 2.25 -4.14 2.43
N GLY A 102 2.37 -5.45 2.62
CA GLY A 102 3.19 -6.31 1.78
C GLY A 102 2.70 -6.36 0.33
N ALA A 103 1.40 -6.61 0.13
CA ALA A 103 0.79 -6.68 -1.19
C ALA A 103 0.83 -5.34 -1.94
N PHE A 104 0.71 -4.22 -1.23
CA PHE A 104 0.80 -2.88 -1.80
C PHE A 104 2.21 -2.57 -2.35
N MET A 105 3.27 -2.98 -1.65
CA MET A 105 4.67 -2.74 -2.08
C MET A 105 5.20 -3.76 -3.08
N LEU A 106 4.61 -4.95 -3.12
CA LEU A 106 5.09 -6.09 -3.91
C LEU A 106 5.22 -5.78 -5.42
N PRO A 107 4.27 -5.11 -6.09
CA PRO A 107 4.38 -4.82 -7.53
C PRO A 107 5.64 -4.01 -7.87
N THR A 108 5.87 -2.93 -7.13
CA THR A 108 7.05 -2.07 -7.30
C THR A 108 8.34 -2.82 -7.00
N PHE A 109 8.36 -3.62 -5.92
CA PHE A 109 9.52 -4.44 -5.58
C PHE A 109 9.86 -5.44 -6.69
N VAL A 110 8.87 -6.17 -7.20
CA VAL A 110 9.04 -7.13 -8.31
C VAL A 110 9.58 -6.43 -9.55
N LEU A 111 9.02 -5.28 -9.91
CA LEU A 111 9.44 -4.52 -11.08
C LEU A 111 10.91 -4.06 -10.98
N VAL A 112 11.33 -3.57 -9.81
CA VAL A 112 12.73 -3.18 -9.55
C VAL A 112 13.66 -4.39 -9.64
N VAL A 113 13.29 -5.53 -9.03
CA VAL A 113 14.08 -6.76 -9.07
C VAL A 113 14.22 -7.29 -10.50
N VAL A 114 13.13 -7.28 -11.28
CA VAL A 114 13.14 -7.72 -12.68
C VAL A 114 14.04 -6.81 -13.52
N PHE A 115 13.93 -5.49 -13.40
CA PHE A 115 14.82 -4.58 -14.13
C PHE A 115 16.27 -4.69 -13.71
N SER A 116 16.55 -4.85 -12.41
CA SER A 116 17.90 -5.11 -11.91
C SER A 116 18.47 -6.40 -12.51
N TRP A 117 17.68 -7.48 -12.51
CA TRP A 117 18.09 -8.75 -13.11
C TRP A 117 18.36 -8.62 -14.62
N ILE A 118 17.50 -7.95 -15.36
CA ILE A 118 17.70 -7.65 -16.80
C ILE A 118 19.00 -6.84 -16.99
N TYR A 119 19.22 -5.80 -16.19
CA TYR A 119 20.43 -4.99 -16.26
C TYR A 119 21.68 -5.86 -16.07
N PHE A 120 21.74 -6.67 -15.02
CA PHE A 120 22.91 -7.52 -14.77
C PHE A 120 23.08 -8.64 -15.81
N ALA A 121 21.99 -9.14 -16.39
CA ALA A 121 22.02 -10.18 -17.42
C ALA A 121 22.48 -9.66 -18.79
N TYR A 122 22.15 -8.40 -19.14
CA TYR A 122 22.37 -7.83 -20.48
C TYR A 122 23.35 -6.64 -20.51
N GLN A 123 23.98 -6.27 -19.39
CA GLN A 123 24.99 -5.20 -19.32
C GLN A 123 26.20 -5.41 -20.25
N THR A 124 26.45 -6.63 -20.72
CA THR A 124 27.59 -6.97 -21.60
C THR A 124 27.30 -6.83 -23.09
N VAL A 125 26.10 -6.38 -23.49
CA VAL A 125 25.74 -6.17 -24.89
C VAL A 125 26.29 -4.80 -25.38
N PRO A 126 27.19 -4.74 -26.38
CA PRO A 126 27.85 -3.50 -26.82
C PRO A 126 26.91 -2.36 -27.25
N SER A 127 25.67 -2.68 -27.63
CA SER A 127 24.65 -1.70 -28.03
C SER A 127 24.07 -0.89 -26.86
N VAL A 128 24.18 -1.38 -25.62
CA VAL A 128 23.72 -0.68 -24.42
C VAL A 128 24.75 0.37 -23.99
N GLU A 129 26.04 0.07 -24.16
CA GLU A 129 27.15 0.99 -23.87
C GLU A 129 27.11 2.24 -24.77
N ALA A 130 26.79 2.07 -26.07
CA ALA A 130 26.61 3.17 -27.02
C ALA A 130 25.40 4.07 -26.69
N PHE A 131 24.32 3.51 -26.14
CA PHE A 131 23.14 4.26 -25.72
C PHE A 131 23.42 5.11 -24.46
N PHE A 132 24.13 4.56 -23.47
CA PHE A 132 24.55 5.32 -22.28
C PHE A 132 25.63 6.37 -22.60
N TYR A 133 26.52 6.12 -23.57
CA TYR A 133 27.49 7.13 -24.02
C TYR A 133 26.81 8.34 -24.69
N GLY A 134 25.65 8.15 -25.33
CA GLY A 134 24.84 9.23 -25.91
C GLY A 134 24.08 10.08 -24.89
N ILE A 135 23.83 9.58 -23.67
CA ILE A 135 23.18 10.33 -22.58
C ILE A 135 24.19 11.20 -21.81
N ASN A 136 25.47 10.82 -21.76
CA ASN A 136 26.53 11.61 -21.11
C ASN A 136 26.60 13.10 -21.53
N PRO A 137 26.51 13.49 -22.83
CA PRO A 137 26.57 14.90 -23.21
C PRO A 137 25.32 15.71 -22.84
N VAL A 138 24.26 15.10 -22.30
CA VAL A 138 23.05 15.81 -21.80
C VAL A 138 23.20 16.24 -20.32
N VAL A 139 24.22 15.75 -19.62
CA VAL A 139 24.45 16.01 -18.18
C VAL A 139 25.62 17.00 -17.97
N ILE A 140 25.97 17.79 -18.99
CA ILE A 140 26.99 18.86 -18.91
C ILE A 140 26.37 20.19 -19.35
#